data_AF-A0AAD5DI08-F1
#
_entry.id   AF-A0AAD5DI08-F1
#
_cell.length_a   1.000
_cell.length_b   1.000
_cell.length_c   1.000
_cell.angle_alpha   90.00
_cell.angle_beta   90.00
_cell.angle_gamma   90.00
#
_symmetry.space_group_name_H-M   'P 1'
#
loop_
_entity.id
_entity.type
_entity.pdbx_description
1 polymer ?
#
loop_
_entity_poly.entity_id
_entity_poly.type
_entity_poly.pdbx_seq_one_letter_code
_entity_poly.pdbx_strand_id
1 'polypeptide(L)'
;MGGPSPSGCCLAAAPAPPPAAGALPLSTPNGWAERWRAWVDSPLRRAMNEAAADADRTLWHVGSIVLLALLVFRTIAQERLWGVALHNATHLLVQQGLALMIKRRRATYVRFRELWVLAATAHLVYVLLTRALYGSNHCIALAGGSPLRVVPAMLIGNSGLWVALYMLHARLLHPINCVALPLLALPALACTSRLCGRMLAIPALREPMGPAFAALDWLALAPLSPAPLAPPITDDTSQCIILNVWALMVFTVAVPLHILGRLERRARRLFWASRVEELCTEQCGRPTPEAKAEAIRLLYVPCATATELLLFAVLAWQAARTVVVLLRGA
;
A
#
# COMPACT_ATOMS: atom_id res chain seq x y z
N MET A 1 -1.57 -72.96 30.42
CA MET A 1 -1.77 -71.92 29.40
C MET A 1 -2.90 -71.01 29.89
N GLY A 2 -2.56 -69.91 30.57
CA GLY A 2 -3.52 -68.95 31.10
C GLY A 2 -3.04 -67.55 30.71
N GLY A 3 -3.76 -66.92 29.79
CA GLY A 3 -3.46 -65.57 29.34
C GLY A 3 -3.97 -64.54 30.36
N PRO A 4 -3.18 -63.51 30.70
CA PRO A 4 -3.64 -62.43 31.56
C PRO A 4 -4.72 -61.60 30.86
N SER A 5 -5.84 -61.41 31.57
CA SER A 5 -6.94 -60.55 31.19
C SER A 5 -6.53 -59.08 31.36
N PRO A 6 -6.75 -58.18 30.38
CA PRO A 6 -6.46 -56.76 30.54
C PRO A 6 -7.50 -56.12 31.46
N SER A 7 -7.04 -55.85 32.68
CA SER A 7 -7.73 -55.12 33.72
C SER A 7 -8.11 -53.70 33.27
N GLY A 8 -9.42 -53.44 33.25
CA GLY A 8 -10.06 -52.18 33.65
C GLY A 8 -9.41 -50.87 33.24
N CYS A 9 -9.67 -50.42 32.01
CA CYS A 9 -9.71 -48.98 31.74
C CYS A 9 -10.87 -48.37 32.53
N CYS A 10 -10.53 -47.66 33.61
CA CYS A 10 -11.45 -46.78 34.30
C CYS A 10 -12.00 -45.76 33.29
N LEU A 11 -13.27 -45.90 32.91
CA LEU A 11 -14.09 -44.84 32.37
C LEU A 11 -14.22 -43.76 33.45
N ALA A 12 -13.17 -42.94 33.60
CA ALA A 12 -13.32 -41.64 34.21
C ALA A 12 -14.38 -40.92 33.38
N ALA A 13 -15.50 -40.57 34.01
CA ALA A 13 -16.54 -39.76 33.40
C ALA A 13 -15.85 -38.59 32.69
N ALA A 14 -16.07 -38.50 31.37
CA ALA A 14 -15.50 -37.43 30.57
C ALA A 14 -15.78 -36.12 31.31
N PRO A 15 -14.76 -35.30 31.63
CA PRO A 15 -14.99 -34.02 32.27
C PRO A 15 -16.03 -33.28 31.43
N ALA A 16 -17.03 -32.70 32.10
CA ALA A 16 -18.06 -31.92 31.44
C ALA A 16 -17.38 -31.02 30.39
N PRO A 17 -17.86 -31.03 29.13
CA PRO A 17 -17.21 -30.28 28.07
C PRO A 17 -16.99 -28.86 28.60
N PRO A 18 -15.76 -28.31 28.51
CA PRO A 18 -15.51 -26.95 28.96
C PRO A 18 -16.58 -26.06 28.34
N PRO A 19 -17.17 -25.12 29.10
CA PRO A 19 -18.21 -24.23 28.59
C PRO A 19 -17.71 -23.70 27.26
N ALA A 20 -18.44 -24.00 26.18
CA ALA A 20 -18.02 -23.82 24.80
C ALA A 20 -17.26 -22.50 24.70
N ALA A 21 -15.94 -22.58 24.53
CA ALA A 21 -15.06 -21.43 24.53
C ALA A 21 -15.64 -20.44 23.53
N GLY A 22 -16.17 -19.34 24.09
CA GLY A 22 -17.06 -18.37 23.47
C GLY A 22 -17.37 -18.61 22.00
N ALA A 23 -18.57 -19.12 21.71
CA ALA A 23 -19.24 -18.74 20.48
C ALA A 23 -19.08 -17.22 20.38
N LEU A 24 -18.21 -16.76 19.49
CA LEU A 24 -17.93 -15.34 19.31
C LEU A 24 -19.30 -14.68 19.16
N PRO A 25 -19.72 -13.77 20.06
CA PRO A 25 -21.02 -13.17 19.96
C PRO A 25 -21.10 -12.49 18.60
N LEU A 26 -21.89 -13.08 17.71
CA LEU A 26 -22.19 -12.58 16.37
C LEU A 26 -23.06 -11.31 16.42
N SER A 27 -23.18 -10.67 17.59
CA SER A 27 -23.71 -9.32 17.70
C SER A 27 -22.77 -8.41 16.92
N THR A 28 -23.18 -8.06 15.71
CA THR A 28 -22.55 -6.98 14.94
C THR A 28 -22.46 -5.76 15.86
N PRO A 29 -21.27 -5.21 16.11
CA PRO A 29 -21.14 -4.08 17.02
C PRO A 29 -21.95 -2.90 16.48
N ASN A 30 -22.92 -2.43 17.26
CA ASN A 30 -23.88 -1.42 16.83
C ASN A 30 -23.25 -0.01 16.81
N GLY A 31 -22.09 0.19 17.46
CA GLY A 31 -21.37 1.47 17.52
C GLY A 31 -20.00 1.48 16.83
N TRP A 32 -19.60 2.65 16.32
CA TRP A 32 -18.25 2.87 15.77
C TRP A 32 -17.14 2.59 16.81
N ALA A 33 -17.37 2.92 18.08
CA ALA A 33 -16.42 2.73 19.16
C ALA A 33 -16.19 1.24 19.49
N GLU A 34 -17.22 0.41 19.33
CA GLU A 34 -17.11 -1.04 19.50
C GLU A 34 -16.40 -1.68 18.32
N ARG A 35 -16.73 -1.27 17.08
CA ARG A 35 -16.01 -1.71 15.87
C ARG A 35 -14.53 -1.34 15.94
N TRP A 36 -14.22 -0.13 16.40
CA TRP A 36 -12.84 0.31 16.60
C TRP A 36 -12.13 -0.52 17.66
N ARG A 37 -12.74 -0.75 18.83
CA ARG A 37 -12.16 -1.62 19.87
C ARG A 37 -11.93 -3.04 19.35
N ALA A 38 -12.92 -3.64 18.69
CA ALA A 38 -12.79 -4.97 18.07
C ALA A 38 -11.66 -5.03 17.03
N TRP A 39 -11.47 -3.96 16.24
CA TRP A 39 -10.35 -3.86 15.31
C TRP A 39 -9.01 -3.73 16.04
N VAL A 40 -8.92 -2.87 17.05
CA VAL A 40 -7.70 -2.66 17.84
C VAL A 40 -7.26 -3.98 18.49
N ASP A 41 -8.20 -4.72 19.05
CA ASP A 41 -7.95 -5.94 19.82
C ASP A 41 -7.88 -7.21 18.96
N SER A 42 -8.06 -7.08 17.64
CA SER A 42 -8.01 -8.21 16.70
C SER A 42 -6.71 -9.00 16.83
N PRO A 43 -6.77 -10.33 17.08
CA PRO A 43 -5.58 -11.16 17.27
C PRO A 43 -4.76 -11.27 15.98
N LEU A 44 -5.43 -11.40 14.83
CA LEU A 44 -4.78 -11.40 13.52
C LEU A 44 -3.99 -10.10 13.28
N ARG A 45 -4.61 -8.94 13.54
CA ARG A 45 -3.95 -7.64 13.37
C ARG A 45 -2.68 -7.56 14.21
N ARG A 46 -2.79 -7.91 15.51
CA ARG A 46 -1.65 -7.90 16.43
C ARG A 46 -0.54 -8.84 15.95
N ALA A 47 -0.88 -10.07 15.56
CA ALA A 47 0.09 -11.04 15.05
C ALA A 47 0.81 -10.53 13.78
N MET A 48 0.07 -9.94 12.83
CA MET A 48 0.66 -9.36 11.62
C MET A 48 1.56 -8.16 11.93
N ASN A 49 1.13 -7.25 12.83
CA ASN A 49 1.91 -6.08 13.22
C ASN A 49 3.18 -6.47 13.98
N GLU A 50 3.09 -7.49 14.84
CA GLU A 50 4.22 -8.05 15.58
C GLU A 50 5.24 -8.68 14.62
N ALA A 51 4.77 -9.52 13.69
CA ALA A 51 5.63 -10.17 12.70
C ALA A 51 6.34 -9.17 11.76
N ALA A 52 5.70 -8.03 11.48
CA ALA A 52 6.27 -7.00 10.62
C ALA A 52 7.23 -6.05 11.33
N ALA A 53 7.22 -5.97 12.67
CA ALA A 53 7.98 -4.95 13.40
C ALA A 53 9.50 -5.04 13.18
N ASP A 54 10.07 -6.24 13.04
CA ASP A 54 11.50 -6.40 12.80
C ASP A 54 11.90 -6.03 11.36
N ALA A 55 11.05 -6.35 10.38
CA ALA A 55 11.21 -5.91 9.00
C ALA A 55 11.12 -4.38 8.92
N ASP A 56 10.13 -3.78 9.57
CA ASP A 56 9.98 -2.33 9.64
C ASP A 56 11.20 -1.65 10.26
N ARG A 57 11.71 -2.14 11.39
CA ARG A 57 12.91 -1.58 12.04
C ARG A 57 14.10 -1.58 11.08
N THR A 58 14.28 -2.68 10.36
CA THR A 58 15.34 -2.82 9.37
C THR A 58 15.14 -1.86 8.21
N LEU A 59 13.92 -1.76 7.67
CA LEU A 59 13.57 -0.82 6.62
C LEU A 59 13.83 0.62 7.05
N TRP A 60 13.37 1.04 8.23
CA TRP A 60 13.56 2.39 8.73
C TRP A 60 15.03 2.75 8.89
N HIS A 61 15.81 1.81 9.45
CA HIS A 61 17.23 2.03 9.61
C HIS A 61 17.96 2.11 8.27
N VAL A 62 17.81 1.10 7.40
CA VAL A 62 18.48 1.06 6.09
C VAL A 62 18.01 2.21 5.20
N GLY A 63 16.71 2.48 5.18
CA GLY A 63 16.10 3.58 4.42
C GLY A 63 16.69 4.94 4.80
N SER A 64 16.97 5.16 6.08
CA SER A 64 17.62 6.40 6.53
C SER A 64 19.09 6.50 6.12
N ILE A 65 19.83 5.39 6.11
CA ILE A 65 21.22 5.39 5.64
C ILE A 65 21.26 5.72 4.14
N VAL A 66 20.39 5.06 3.36
CA VAL A 66 20.28 5.31 1.91
C VAL A 66 19.85 6.74 1.63
N LEU A 67 18.85 7.25 2.35
CA LEU A 67 18.39 8.63 2.18
C LEU A 67 19.50 9.62 2.56
N LEU A 68 20.26 9.38 3.65
CA LEU A 68 21.37 10.24 4.04
C LEU A 68 22.44 10.29 2.94
N ALA A 69 22.81 9.13 2.38
CA ALA A 69 23.75 9.09 1.26
C ALA A 69 23.23 9.87 0.05
N LEU A 70 21.94 9.73 -0.30
CA LEU A 70 21.32 10.51 -1.38
C LEU A 70 21.33 12.02 -1.07
N LEU A 71 21.09 12.45 0.16
CA LEU A 71 21.13 13.87 0.51
C LEU A 71 22.55 14.43 0.42
N VAL A 72 23.55 13.71 0.92
CA VAL A 72 24.96 14.15 0.89
C VAL A 72 25.51 14.17 -0.53
N PHE A 73 25.46 13.04 -1.24
CA PHE A 73 26.12 12.94 -2.55
C PHE A 73 25.35 13.66 -3.64
N ARG A 74 24.02 13.52 -3.65
CA ARG A 74 23.22 14.08 -4.74
C ARG A 74 22.78 15.51 -4.43
N THR A 75 22.05 15.71 -3.34
CA THR A 75 21.42 17.02 -3.09
C THR A 75 22.44 18.09 -2.67
N ILE A 76 23.44 17.73 -1.86
CA ILE A 76 24.48 18.66 -1.41
C ILE A 76 25.63 18.74 -2.42
N ALA A 77 26.33 17.62 -2.67
CA ALA A 77 27.58 17.68 -3.42
C ALA A 77 27.37 17.98 -4.92
N GLN A 78 26.36 17.40 -5.56
CA GLN A 78 26.07 17.64 -6.98
C GLN A 78 25.18 18.86 -7.20
N GLU A 79 24.05 18.96 -6.48
CA GLU A 79 23.02 19.96 -6.76
C GLU A 79 23.19 21.27 -5.95
N ARG A 80 24.03 21.27 -4.89
CA ARG A 80 24.27 22.41 -3.99
C ARG A 80 23.00 22.98 -3.33
N LEU A 81 21.98 22.13 -3.14
CA LEU A 81 20.67 22.52 -2.58
C LEU A 81 20.59 22.25 -1.07
N TRP A 82 21.33 23.02 -0.28
CA TRP A 82 21.43 22.85 1.18
C TRP A 82 20.08 22.92 1.90
N GLY A 83 19.22 23.88 1.55
CA GLY A 83 17.91 24.04 2.17
C GLY A 83 16.99 22.84 1.93
N VAL A 84 16.99 22.30 0.71
CA VAL A 84 16.23 21.09 0.37
C VAL A 84 16.82 19.87 1.09
N ALA A 85 18.15 19.77 1.20
CA ALA A 85 18.80 18.70 1.96
C ALA A 85 18.41 18.73 3.45
N LEU A 86 18.47 19.90 4.08
CA LEU A 86 18.08 20.08 5.48
C LEU A 86 16.59 19.75 5.70
N HIS A 87 15.73 20.20 4.80
CA HIS A 87 14.31 19.86 4.84
C HIS A 87 14.09 18.36 4.76
N ASN A 88 14.72 17.68 3.80
CA ASN A 88 14.58 16.23 3.63
C ASN A 88 15.19 15.43 4.79
N ALA A 89 16.19 15.98 5.48
CA ALA A 89 16.79 15.36 6.65
C ALA A 89 15.80 15.20 7.82
N THR A 90 14.70 15.96 7.85
CA THR A 90 13.63 15.76 8.84
C THR A 90 13.01 14.35 8.73
N HIS A 91 12.93 13.79 7.51
CA HIS A 91 12.43 12.43 7.34
C HIS A 91 13.42 11.36 7.83
N LEU A 92 14.72 11.63 7.78
CA LEU A 92 15.73 10.77 8.41
C LEU A 92 15.49 10.63 9.91
N LEU A 93 15.18 11.75 10.57
CA LEU A 93 14.87 11.76 12.01
C LEU A 93 13.60 10.96 12.30
N VAL A 94 12.56 11.08 11.46
CA VAL A 94 11.34 10.27 11.57
C VAL A 94 11.68 8.77 11.48
N GLN A 95 12.44 8.36 10.47
CA GLN A 95 12.81 6.95 10.29
C GLN A 95 13.64 6.41 11.47
N GLN A 96 14.68 7.13 11.90
CA GLN A 96 15.50 6.72 13.05
C GLN A 96 14.70 6.71 14.35
N GLY A 97 13.80 7.68 14.54
CA GLY A 97 12.87 7.72 15.67
C GLY A 97 11.97 6.49 15.71
N LEU A 98 11.40 6.08 14.57
CA LEU A 98 10.59 4.85 14.48
C LEU A 98 11.42 3.60 14.73
N ALA A 99 12.62 3.49 14.16
CA ALA A 99 13.52 2.36 14.41
C ALA A 99 13.87 2.23 15.90
N LEU A 100 14.14 3.36 16.57
CA LEU A 100 14.40 3.40 18.00
C LEU A 100 13.15 3.06 18.81
N MET A 101 11.98 3.56 18.42
CA MET A 101 10.71 3.25 19.07
C MET A 101 10.39 1.75 18.99
N ILE A 102 10.62 1.09 17.85
CA ILE A 102 10.46 -0.37 17.74
C ILE A 102 11.41 -1.09 18.70
N LYS A 103 12.67 -0.63 18.80
CA LYS A 103 13.67 -1.22 19.69
C LYS A 103 13.33 -1.03 21.18
N ARG A 104 12.81 0.14 21.58
CA ARG A 104 12.64 0.53 23.00
C ARG A 104 11.21 0.38 23.52
N ARG A 105 10.22 0.50 22.64
CA ARG A 105 8.78 0.59 22.96
C ARG A 105 7.97 -0.26 21.98
N ARG A 106 8.43 -1.49 21.71
CA ARG A 106 7.85 -2.41 20.71
C ARG A 106 6.33 -2.58 20.86
N ALA A 107 5.86 -2.84 22.08
CA ALA A 107 4.43 -3.02 22.35
C ALA A 107 3.58 -1.80 21.93
N THR A 108 4.07 -0.59 22.21
CA THR A 108 3.42 0.66 21.79
C THR A 108 3.43 0.81 20.27
N TYR A 109 4.57 0.51 19.62
CA TYR A 109 4.65 0.53 18.16
C TYR A 109 3.66 -0.44 17.54
N VAL A 110 3.67 -1.71 17.95
CA VAL A 110 2.79 -2.76 17.39
C VAL A 110 1.31 -2.43 17.59
N ARG A 111 0.95 -1.84 18.74
CA ARG A 111 -0.42 -1.38 19.02
C ARG A 111 -0.90 -0.28 18.07
N PHE A 112 -0.02 0.63 17.66
CA PHE A 112 -0.35 1.81 16.84
C PHE A 112 0.38 1.84 15.50
N ARG A 113 0.82 0.67 15.02
CA ARG A 113 1.74 0.52 13.89
C ARG A 113 1.24 1.23 12.64
N GLU A 114 -0.02 1.03 12.31
CA GLU A 114 -0.65 1.62 11.13
C GLU A 114 -0.58 3.15 11.20
N LEU A 115 -0.89 3.75 12.35
CA LEU A 115 -0.82 5.20 12.51
C LEU A 115 0.60 5.73 12.31
N TRP A 116 1.61 5.06 12.90
CA TRP A 116 3.02 5.46 12.75
C TRP A 116 3.51 5.34 11.32
N VAL A 117 3.19 4.23 10.64
CA VAL A 117 3.52 4.02 9.22
C VAL A 117 2.85 5.07 8.34
N LEU A 118 1.57 5.38 8.58
CA LEU A 118 0.84 6.39 7.82
C LEU A 118 1.40 7.79 8.04
N ALA A 119 1.70 8.18 9.28
CA ALA A 119 2.32 9.46 9.59
C ALA A 119 3.70 9.59 8.93
N ALA A 120 4.52 8.54 8.97
CA ALA A 120 5.81 8.51 8.29
C ALA A 120 5.67 8.64 6.78
N THR A 121 4.71 7.92 6.19
CA THR A 121 4.47 7.93 4.74
C THR A 121 3.90 9.27 4.28
N ALA A 122 3.03 9.89 5.06
CA ALA A 122 2.54 11.25 4.80
C ALA A 122 3.68 12.28 4.85
N HIS A 123 4.57 12.15 5.84
CA HIS A 123 5.77 12.98 5.92
C HIS A 123 6.72 12.74 4.74
N LEU A 124 6.87 11.50 4.27
CA LEU A 124 7.62 11.19 3.05
C LEU A 124 7.01 11.88 1.83
N VAL A 125 5.69 11.79 1.65
CA VAL A 125 4.97 12.47 0.55
C VAL A 125 5.24 13.97 0.57
N TYR A 126 5.12 14.60 1.75
CA TYR A 126 5.40 16.02 1.93
C TYR A 126 6.83 16.40 1.52
N VAL A 127 7.82 15.64 1.98
CA VAL A 127 9.23 15.85 1.68
C VAL A 127 9.53 15.64 0.19
N LEU A 128 8.98 14.59 -0.43
CA LEU A 128 9.17 14.30 -1.85
C LEU A 128 8.48 15.33 -2.75
N LEU A 129 7.29 15.81 -2.40
CA LEU A 129 6.61 16.87 -3.14
C LEU A 129 7.37 18.19 -3.04
N THR A 130 7.90 18.53 -1.86
CA THR A 130 8.77 19.70 -1.69
C THR A 130 10.02 19.57 -2.55
N ARG A 131 10.63 18.38 -2.59
CA ARG A 131 11.76 18.11 -3.49
C ARG A 131 11.38 18.25 -4.97
N ALA A 132 10.24 17.71 -5.41
CA ALA A 132 9.80 17.81 -6.79
C ALA A 132 9.47 19.25 -7.20
N LEU A 133 8.92 20.04 -6.27
CA LEU A 133 8.52 21.42 -6.50
C LEU A 133 9.62 22.44 -6.30
N TYR A 134 10.73 22.14 -5.61
CA TYR A 134 11.80 23.13 -5.36
C TYR A 134 13.21 22.62 -5.65
N GLY A 135 13.37 21.31 -5.84
CA GLY A 135 14.63 20.68 -6.15
C GLY A 135 14.96 20.70 -7.64
N SER A 136 16.11 20.13 -7.97
CA SER A 136 16.54 19.97 -9.35
C SER A 136 15.99 18.66 -9.94
N ASN A 137 15.54 18.72 -11.20
CA ASN A 137 14.88 17.60 -11.87
C ASN A 137 15.84 16.70 -12.67
N HIS A 138 17.09 16.55 -12.22
CA HIS A 138 18.13 15.81 -12.93
C HIS A 138 17.78 14.33 -13.19
N CYS A 139 16.98 13.69 -12.31
CA CYS A 139 16.49 12.32 -12.55
C CYS A 139 15.71 12.23 -13.85
N ILE A 140 14.99 13.29 -14.21
CA ILE A 140 14.06 13.27 -15.31
C ILE A 140 14.78 13.49 -16.64
N ALA A 141 15.92 14.19 -16.62
CA ALA A 141 16.82 14.29 -17.76
C ALA A 141 17.37 12.91 -18.20
N LEU A 142 17.46 11.93 -17.29
CA LEU A 142 17.92 10.57 -17.61
C LEU A 142 16.92 9.78 -18.48
N ALA A 143 15.69 10.26 -18.67
CA ALA A 143 14.72 9.63 -19.58
C ALA A 143 15.22 9.62 -21.04
N GLY A 144 16.15 10.51 -21.40
CA GLY A 144 16.83 10.50 -22.70
C GLY A 144 15.87 10.61 -23.89
N GLY A 145 14.76 11.34 -23.73
CA GLY A 145 13.77 11.53 -24.79
C GLY A 145 12.92 10.30 -25.13
N SER A 146 12.99 9.20 -24.38
CA SER A 146 12.19 8.00 -24.68
C SER A 146 10.78 8.08 -24.07
N PRO A 147 9.69 7.94 -24.85
CA PRO A 147 8.32 7.93 -24.34
C PRO A 147 8.07 6.89 -23.25
N LEU A 148 8.66 5.69 -23.39
CA LEU A 148 8.53 4.61 -22.40
C LEU A 148 9.20 4.93 -21.07
N ARG A 149 10.21 5.81 -21.07
CA ARG A 149 10.93 6.22 -19.86
C ARG A 149 10.27 7.40 -19.16
N VAL A 150 9.35 8.13 -19.80
CA VAL A 150 8.65 9.27 -19.20
C VAL A 150 7.81 8.84 -18.00
N VAL A 151 6.99 7.80 -18.13
CA VAL A 151 6.12 7.32 -17.03
C VAL A 151 6.91 6.90 -15.79
N PRO A 152 7.94 6.03 -15.86
CA PRO A 152 8.73 5.70 -14.68
C PRO A 152 9.50 6.91 -14.14
N ALA A 153 9.98 7.82 -15.00
CA ALA A 153 10.63 9.05 -14.54
C ALA A 153 9.65 9.98 -13.80
N MET A 154 8.40 10.08 -14.26
CA MET A 154 7.30 10.78 -13.56
C MET A 154 7.01 10.13 -12.20
N LEU A 155 6.91 8.80 -12.15
CA LEU A 155 6.65 8.07 -10.91
C LEU A 155 7.78 8.19 -9.88
N ILE A 156 9.03 8.25 -10.34
CA ILE A 156 10.22 8.45 -9.49
C ILE A 156 10.33 9.92 -9.05
N GLY A 157 10.06 10.85 -9.97
CA GLY A 157 10.09 12.29 -9.72
C GLY A 157 8.95 12.76 -8.82
N ASN A 158 7.85 11.99 -8.80
CA ASN A 158 6.73 12.18 -7.90
C ASN A 158 6.86 11.24 -6.67
N SER A 159 5.99 11.40 -5.68
CA SER A 159 5.98 10.55 -4.48
C SER A 159 5.39 9.15 -4.73
N GLY A 160 4.75 8.92 -5.87
CA GLY A 160 3.92 7.74 -6.13
C GLY A 160 4.65 6.40 -5.99
N LEU A 161 5.80 6.23 -6.65
CA LEU A 161 6.58 4.99 -6.57
C LEU A 161 7.04 4.71 -5.13
N TRP A 162 7.52 5.73 -4.44
CA TRP A 162 8.04 5.61 -3.08
C TRP A 162 6.93 5.25 -2.08
N VAL A 163 5.76 5.87 -2.19
CA VAL A 163 4.57 5.51 -1.40
C VAL A 163 4.16 4.07 -1.67
N ALA A 164 4.10 3.65 -2.93
CA ALA A 164 3.77 2.28 -3.29
C ALA A 164 4.73 1.27 -2.64
N LEU A 165 6.04 1.50 -2.76
CA LEU A 165 7.06 0.63 -2.15
C LEU A 165 6.96 0.61 -0.62
N TYR A 166 6.74 1.76 0.02
CA TYR A 166 6.57 1.85 1.48
C TYR A 166 5.37 1.04 1.96
N MET A 167 4.23 1.19 1.29
CA MET A 167 2.99 0.53 1.71
C MET A 167 3.02 -0.97 1.40
N LEU A 168 3.64 -1.37 0.26
CA LEU A 168 3.89 -2.77 -0.06
C LEU A 168 4.82 -3.46 0.95
N HIS A 169 5.85 -2.75 1.41
CA HIS A 169 6.75 -3.28 2.44
C HIS A 169 6.10 -3.33 3.81
N ALA A 170 5.39 -2.27 4.19
CA ALA A 170 4.70 -2.19 5.48
C ALA A 170 3.59 -3.24 5.60
N ARG A 171 3.00 -3.74 4.49
CA ARG A 171 1.99 -4.81 4.53
C ARG A 171 0.90 -4.53 5.56
N LEU A 172 0.42 -3.29 5.63
CA LEU A 172 -0.69 -2.94 6.51
C LEU A 172 -1.93 -3.74 6.12
N LEU A 173 -2.92 -3.81 7.01
CA LEU A 173 -4.19 -4.40 6.67
C LEU A 173 -4.86 -3.65 5.51
N HIS A 174 -5.47 -4.38 4.60
CA HIS A 174 -6.10 -3.96 3.36
C HIS A 174 -7.18 -2.91 3.60
N PRO A 175 -8.07 -3.01 4.61
CA PRO A 175 -9.01 -1.92 4.92
C PRO A 175 -8.32 -0.59 5.21
N ILE A 176 -7.16 -0.62 5.87
CA ILE A 176 -6.37 0.59 6.12
C ILE A 176 -5.76 1.10 4.82
N ASN A 177 -5.20 0.22 3.99
CA ASN A 177 -4.63 0.61 2.70
C ASN A 177 -5.68 1.22 1.75
N CYS A 178 -6.92 0.70 1.74
CA CYS A 178 -8.02 1.21 0.93
C CYS A 178 -8.33 2.68 1.20
N VAL A 179 -8.10 3.13 2.44
CA VAL A 179 -8.27 4.53 2.84
C VAL A 179 -6.97 5.30 2.70
N ALA A 180 -5.87 4.73 3.17
CA ALA A 180 -4.57 5.37 3.23
C ALA A 180 -4.00 5.73 1.86
N LEU A 181 -4.00 4.81 0.89
CA LEU A 181 -3.36 5.03 -0.41
C LEU A 181 -4.02 6.16 -1.20
N PRO A 182 -5.37 6.24 -1.31
CA PRO A 182 -6.02 7.41 -1.89
C PRO A 182 -5.68 8.70 -1.14
N LEU A 183 -5.75 8.70 0.19
CA LEU A 183 -5.43 9.88 0.99
C LEU A 183 -3.99 10.37 0.78
N LEU A 184 -3.02 9.45 0.71
CA LEU A 184 -1.61 9.75 0.46
C LEU A 184 -1.34 10.22 -0.98
N ALA A 185 -2.22 9.89 -1.94
CA ALA A 185 -2.14 10.38 -3.31
C ALA A 185 -2.69 11.80 -3.49
N LEU A 186 -3.62 12.24 -2.62
CA LEU A 186 -4.27 13.56 -2.72
C LEU A 186 -3.29 14.74 -2.81
N PRO A 187 -2.22 14.84 -2.00
CA PRO A 187 -1.30 15.97 -2.09
C PRO A 187 -0.60 16.08 -3.46
N ALA A 188 -0.23 14.94 -4.05
CA ALA A 188 0.39 14.89 -5.37
C ALA A 188 -0.60 15.24 -6.49
N LEU A 189 -1.86 14.79 -6.37
CA LEU A 189 -2.95 15.16 -7.27
C LEU A 189 -3.24 16.66 -7.20
N ALA A 190 -3.33 17.23 -5.99
CA ALA A 190 -3.54 18.67 -5.79
C ALA A 190 -2.41 19.52 -6.37
N CYS A 191 -1.18 19.00 -6.42
CA CYS A 191 -0.03 19.69 -6.98
C CYS A 191 0.23 19.37 -8.47
N THR A 192 -0.61 18.55 -9.13
CA THR A 192 -0.33 17.99 -10.46
C THR A 192 -0.03 19.05 -11.52
N SER A 193 -0.78 20.16 -11.54
CA SER A 193 -0.57 21.26 -12.51
C SER A 193 0.81 21.92 -12.32
N ARG A 194 1.21 22.19 -11.07
CA ARG A 194 2.52 22.78 -10.75
C ARG A 194 3.67 21.82 -11.07
N LEU A 195 3.49 20.54 -10.76
CA LEU A 195 4.45 19.48 -11.08
C LEU A 195 4.63 19.38 -12.60
N CYS A 196 3.55 19.31 -13.36
CA CYS A 196 3.61 19.25 -14.82
C CYS A 196 4.22 20.50 -15.45
N GLY A 197 3.91 21.70 -14.95
CA GLY A 197 4.57 22.94 -15.39
C GLY A 197 6.08 22.88 -15.18
N ARG A 198 6.53 22.39 -14.02
CA ARG A 198 7.96 22.17 -13.72
C ARG A 198 8.62 21.11 -14.60
N MET A 199 7.91 20.03 -14.90
CA MET A 199 8.41 18.96 -15.76
C MET A 199 8.55 19.44 -17.21
N LEU A 200 7.52 20.08 -17.75
CA LEU A 200 7.51 20.56 -19.14
C LEU A 200 8.46 21.75 -19.38
N ALA A 201 8.94 22.41 -18.31
CA ALA A 201 10.06 23.35 -18.41
C ALA A 201 11.38 22.68 -18.81
N ILE A 202 11.47 21.34 -18.76
CA ILE A 202 12.64 20.57 -19.19
C ILE A 202 12.43 20.15 -20.65
N PRO A 203 13.21 20.67 -21.61
CA PRO A 203 13.00 20.41 -23.03
C PRO A 203 12.96 18.92 -23.39
N ALA A 204 13.82 18.11 -22.73
CA ALA A 204 13.93 16.67 -22.97
C ALA A 204 12.67 15.85 -22.64
N LEU A 205 11.67 16.44 -21.97
CA LEU A 205 10.39 15.78 -21.66
C LEU A 205 9.24 16.21 -22.52
N ARG A 206 9.35 17.36 -23.18
CA ARG A 206 8.25 17.91 -23.97
C ARG A 206 7.95 17.02 -25.17
N GLU A 207 9.00 16.68 -25.91
CA GLU A 207 8.91 15.84 -27.11
C GLU A 207 8.34 14.44 -26.84
N PRO A 208 8.81 13.66 -25.83
CA PRO A 208 8.26 12.32 -25.59
C PRO A 208 6.88 12.30 -24.92
N MET A 209 6.37 13.44 -24.44
CA MET A 209 5.08 13.50 -23.74
C MET A 209 3.91 13.12 -24.65
N GLY A 210 3.85 13.71 -25.84
CA GLY A 210 2.79 13.44 -26.82
C GLY A 210 2.72 11.97 -27.24
N PRO A 211 3.82 11.35 -27.68
CA PRO A 211 3.85 9.93 -28.00
C PRO A 211 3.51 9.02 -26.81
N ALA A 212 3.97 9.36 -25.58
CA ALA A 212 3.63 8.58 -24.39
C ALA A 212 2.13 8.65 -24.07
N PHE A 213 1.55 9.85 -24.17
CA PHE A 213 0.11 10.07 -24.02
C PHE A 213 -0.68 9.30 -25.09
N ALA A 214 -0.29 9.41 -26.36
CA ALA A 214 -0.97 8.73 -27.46
C ALA A 214 -0.93 7.20 -27.32
N ALA A 215 0.21 6.63 -26.90
CA ALA A 215 0.34 5.20 -26.65
C ALA A 215 -0.60 4.72 -25.53
N LEU A 216 -0.70 5.49 -24.44
CA LEU A 216 -1.61 5.16 -23.34
C LEU A 216 -3.07 5.39 -23.68
N ASP A 217 -3.38 6.44 -24.45
CA ASP A 217 -4.75 6.67 -24.93
C ASP A 217 -5.21 5.51 -25.82
N TRP A 218 -4.34 5.03 -26.70
CA TRP A 218 -4.61 3.85 -27.52
C TRP A 218 -4.84 2.60 -26.66
N LEU A 219 -3.96 2.34 -25.68
CA LEU A 219 -4.10 1.19 -24.77
C LEU A 219 -5.36 1.26 -23.90
N ALA A 220 -5.77 2.47 -23.48
CA ALA A 220 -6.92 2.67 -22.63
C ALA A 220 -8.26 2.62 -23.41
N LEU A 221 -8.26 3.03 -24.68
CA LEU A 221 -9.44 3.05 -25.52
C LEU A 221 -9.67 1.72 -26.27
N ALA A 222 -8.61 0.99 -26.63
CA ALA A 222 -8.71 -0.28 -27.34
C ALA A 222 -9.68 -1.30 -26.71
N PRO A 223 -9.83 -1.41 -25.37
CA PRO A 223 -10.78 -2.34 -24.76
C PRO A 223 -12.24 -1.86 -24.70
N LEU A 224 -12.51 -0.56 -24.85
CA LEU A 224 -13.80 0.04 -24.44
C LEU A 224 -14.66 0.62 -25.57
N SER A 225 -14.12 1.03 -26.72
CA SER A 225 -14.96 1.53 -27.83
C SER A 225 -14.15 1.77 -29.12
N PRO A 226 -14.74 1.55 -30.31
CA PRO A 226 -14.16 1.98 -31.59
C PRO A 226 -14.26 3.50 -31.85
N ALA A 227 -15.00 4.27 -31.02
CA ALA A 227 -15.20 5.71 -31.22
C ALA A 227 -14.54 6.56 -30.12
N PRO A 228 -13.84 7.65 -30.45
CA PRO A 228 -13.29 8.57 -29.46
C PRO A 228 -14.43 9.30 -28.73
N LEU A 229 -14.59 9.04 -27.43
CA LEU A 229 -15.63 9.64 -26.58
C LEU A 229 -15.37 11.12 -26.23
N ALA A 230 -14.18 11.64 -26.54
CA ALA A 230 -13.76 12.99 -26.15
C ALA A 230 -12.88 13.65 -27.22
N PRO A 231 -12.88 15.00 -27.31
CA PRO A 231 -12.06 15.73 -28.26
C PRO A 231 -10.55 15.44 -28.07
N PRO A 232 -9.74 15.58 -29.15
CA PRO A 232 -8.30 15.36 -29.07
C PRO A 232 -7.66 16.39 -28.15
N ILE A 233 -6.75 15.92 -27.29
CA ILE A 233 -6.00 16.77 -26.36
C ILE A 233 -4.63 17.03 -26.99
N THR A 234 -4.44 18.24 -27.52
CA THR A 234 -3.23 18.61 -28.26
C THR A 234 -2.19 19.35 -27.43
N ASP A 235 -2.55 19.82 -26.24
CA ASP A 235 -1.64 20.61 -25.43
C ASP A 235 -0.81 19.74 -24.47
N ASP A 236 0.50 19.99 -24.42
CA ASP A 236 1.44 19.22 -23.59
C ASP A 236 1.08 19.22 -22.10
N THR A 237 0.49 20.31 -21.61
CA THR A 237 0.20 20.49 -20.17
C THR A 237 -0.91 19.55 -19.72
N SER A 238 -2.01 19.46 -20.46
CA SER A 238 -3.10 18.51 -20.21
C SER A 238 -2.62 17.08 -20.36
N GLN A 239 -1.85 16.79 -21.42
CA GLN A 239 -1.30 15.46 -21.65
C GLN A 239 -0.48 15.02 -20.44
N CYS A 240 0.41 15.89 -19.94
CA CYS A 240 1.16 15.63 -18.71
C CYS A 240 0.27 15.44 -17.49
N ILE A 241 -0.74 16.32 -17.27
CA ILE A 241 -1.62 16.23 -16.09
C ILE A 241 -2.37 14.91 -16.09
N ILE A 242 -2.96 14.52 -17.23
CA ILE A 242 -3.73 13.27 -17.38
C ILE A 242 -2.81 12.08 -17.14
N LEU A 243 -1.62 12.10 -17.75
CA LEU A 243 -0.63 11.05 -17.57
C LEU A 243 -0.19 10.91 -16.12
N ASN A 244 0.09 12.02 -15.43
CA ASN A 244 0.49 12.03 -14.02
C ASN A 244 -0.62 11.53 -13.10
N VAL A 245 -1.86 12.01 -13.29
CA VAL A 245 -3.03 11.58 -12.51
C VAL A 245 -3.26 10.09 -12.69
N TRP A 246 -3.26 9.60 -13.94
CA TRP A 246 -3.40 8.18 -14.23
C TRP A 246 -2.30 7.36 -13.58
N ALA A 247 -1.04 7.76 -13.75
CA ALA A 247 0.10 7.05 -13.18
C ALA A 247 0.04 7.01 -11.64
N LEU A 248 -0.34 8.11 -10.99
CA LEU A 248 -0.57 8.14 -9.54
C LEU A 248 -1.67 7.17 -9.12
N MET A 249 -2.84 7.23 -9.75
CA MET A 249 -3.98 6.38 -9.38
C MET A 249 -3.68 4.89 -9.62
N VAL A 250 -3.03 4.55 -10.72
CA VAL A 250 -2.71 3.15 -11.04
C VAL A 250 -1.57 2.63 -10.17
N PHE A 251 -0.41 3.30 -10.18
CA PHE A 251 0.80 2.75 -9.58
C PHE A 251 0.92 3.04 -8.08
N THR A 252 0.25 4.09 -7.57
CA THR A 252 0.27 4.41 -6.13
C THR A 252 -0.91 3.79 -5.41
N VAL A 253 -2.08 3.70 -6.05
CA VAL A 253 -3.32 3.23 -5.40
C VAL A 253 -3.69 1.82 -5.86
N ALA A 254 -4.06 1.64 -7.13
CA ALA A 254 -4.68 0.40 -7.60
C ALA A 254 -3.76 -0.82 -7.51
N VAL A 255 -2.55 -0.72 -8.05
CA VAL A 255 -1.58 -1.81 -8.10
C VAL A 255 -1.16 -2.22 -6.67
N PRO A 256 -0.76 -1.30 -5.77
CA PRO A 256 -0.46 -1.67 -4.40
C PRO A 256 -1.66 -2.26 -3.64
N LEU A 257 -2.87 -1.70 -3.80
CA LEU A 257 -4.08 -2.26 -3.18
C LEU A 257 -4.35 -3.70 -3.61
N HIS A 258 -4.22 -3.97 -4.91
CA HIS A 258 -4.40 -5.30 -5.47
C HIS A 258 -3.39 -6.31 -4.92
N ILE A 259 -2.11 -5.93 -4.92
CA ILE A 259 -1.03 -6.78 -4.39
C ILE A 259 -1.23 -7.02 -2.89
N LEU A 260 -1.47 -5.96 -2.10
CA LEU A 260 -1.69 -6.05 -0.66
C LEU A 260 -2.93 -6.87 -0.31
N GLY A 261 -4.02 -6.73 -1.06
CA GLY A 261 -5.22 -7.55 -0.89
C GLY A 261 -4.96 -9.04 -1.15
N ARG A 262 -4.09 -9.38 -2.11
CA ARG A 262 -3.68 -10.79 -2.35
C ARG A 262 -2.77 -11.31 -1.24
N LEU A 263 -1.78 -10.51 -0.81
CA LEU A 263 -0.83 -10.87 0.24
C LEU A 263 -1.54 -11.06 1.59
N GLU A 264 -2.44 -10.15 1.95
CA GLU A 264 -3.22 -10.24 3.19
C GLU A 264 -4.08 -11.49 3.20
N ARG A 265 -4.78 -11.80 2.10
CA ARG A 265 -5.59 -13.00 2.05
C ARG A 265 -4.74 -14.22 2.31
N ARG A 266 -3.60 -14.36 1.63
CA ARG A 266 -2.66 -15.44 1.92
C ARG A 266 -2.26 -15.49 3.41
N ALA A 267 -1.95 -14.34 4.01
CA ALA A 267 -1.62 -14.26 5.43
C ALA A 267 -2.78 -14.68 6.34
N ARG A 268 -4.01 -14.25 6.06
CA ARG A 268 -5.24 -14.67 6.76
C ARG A 268 -5.44 -16.18 6.69
N ARG A 269 -5.25 -16.77 5.50
CA ARG A 269 -5.38 -18.21 5.30
C ARG A 269 -4.39 -18.99 6.17
N LEU A 270 -3.13 -18.57 6.17
CA LEU A 270 -2.08 -19.21 6.98
C LEU A 270 -2.34 -19.04 8.47
N PHE A 271 -2.69 -17.82 8.92
CA PHE A 271 -2.98 -17.54 10.32
C PHE A 271 -4.12 -18.43 10.86
N TRP A 272 -5.24 -18.53 10.14
CA TRP A 272 -6.37 -19.35 10.57
C TRP A 272 -6.08 -20.84 10.49
N ALA A 273 -5.32 -21.30 9.49
CA ALA A 273 -4.88 -22.69 9.41
C ALA A 273 -4.04 -23.08 10.65
N SER A 274 -3.05 -22.27 11.01
CA SER A 274 -2.23 -22.50 12.21
C SER A 274 -3.08 -22.46 13.49
N ARG A 275 -4.03 -21.53 13.58
CA ARG A 275 -4.89 -21.43 14.77
C ARG A 275 -5.83 -22.63 14.94
N VAL A 276 -6.33 -23.18 13.84
CA VAL A 276 -7.13 -24.41 13.88
C VAL A 276 -6.29 -25.59 14.33
N GLU A 277 -5.05 -25.71 13.84
CA GLU A 277 -4.11 -26.76 14.25
C GLU A 277 -3.77 -26.69 15.75
N GLU A 278 -3.49 -25.49 16.26
CA GLU A 278 -3.30 -25.25 17.71
C GLU A 278 -4.51 -25.71 18.52
N LEU A 279 -5.73 -25.32 18.12
CA LEU A 279 -6.96 -25.70 18.81
C LEU A 279 -7.22 -27.22 18.77
N CYS A 280 -6.90 -27.89 17.66
CA CYS A 280 -7.03 -29.35 17.56
C CYS A 280 -6.05 -30.07 18.48
N THR A 281 -4.84 -29.52 18.60
CA THR A 281 -3.79 -30.06 19.47
C THR A 281 -4.17 -29.88 20.95
N GLU A 282 -4.71 -28.71 21.31
CA GLU A 282 -5.20 -28.43 22.67
C GLU A 282 -6.42 -29.30 23.06
N GLN A 283 -7.30 -29.63 22.11
CA GLN A 283 -8.54 -30.36 22.40
C GLN A 283 -8.42 -31.90 22.35
N CYS A 284 -7.23 -32.47 22.14
CA CYS A 284 -7.01 -33.93 22.03
C CYS A 284 -8.02 -34.65 21.10
N GLY A 285 -8.54 -33.95 20.08
CA GLY A 285 -9.74 -34.36 19.35
C GLY A 285 -9.76 -33.83 17.92
N ARG A 286 -10.41 -34.58 17.02
CA ARG A 286 -10.54 -34.20 15.61
C ARG A 286 -11.25 -32.84 15.49
N PRO A 287 -10.79 -31.94 14.61
CA PRO A 287 -11.46 -30.66 14.35
C PRO A 287 -12.94 -30.88 14.04
N THR A 288 -13.81 -30.14 14.72
CA THR A 288 -15.24 -30.17 14.41
C THR A 288 -15.47 -29.73 12.97
N PRO A 289 -16.47 -30.29 12.27
CA PRO A 289 -16.81 -29.90 10.90
C PRO A 289 -17.17 -28.40 10.80
N GLU A 290 -17.68 -27.81 11.87
CA GLU A 290 -17.97 -26.38 12.00
C GLU A 290 -16.69 -25.54 12.00
N ALA A 291 -15.66 -25.92 12.77
CA ALA A 291 -14.37 -25.22 12.77
C ALA A 291 -13.70 -25.28 11.39
N LYS A 292 -13.83 -26.41 10.67
CA LYS A 292 -13.39 -26.53 9.28
C LYS A 292 -14.20 -25.64 8.32
N ALA A 293 -15.52 -25.60 8.46
CA ALA A 293 -16.39 -24.78 7.62
C ALA A 293 -16.15 -23.28 7.84
N GLU A 294 -15.95 -22.85 9.09
CA GLU A 294 -15.57 -21.49 9.48
C GLU A 294 -14.23 -21.10 8.84
N ALA A 295 -13.23 -21.98 8.93
CA ALA A 295 -11.96 -21.79 8.25
C ALA A 295 -12.16 -21.65 6.73
N ILE A 296 -12.90 -22.56 6.09
CA ILE A 296 -13.20 -22.50 4.63
C ILE A 296 -13.91 -21.20 4.23
N ARG A 297 -14.86 -20.72 5.02
CA ARG A 297 -15.53 -19.43 4.77
C ARG A 297 -14.55 -18.26 4.88
N LEU A 298 -13.70 -18.24 5.91
CA LEU A 298 -12.66 -17.23 6.09
C LEU A 298 -11.55 -17.29 5.01
N LEU A 299 -11.39 -18.44 4.35
CA LEU A 299 -10.48 -18.65 3.22
C LEU A 299 -11.06 -18.08 1.90
N TYR A 300 -12.38 -17.91 1.78
CA TYR A 300 -13.04 -17.43 0.57
C TYR A 300 -13.28 -15.90 0.62
N VAL A 301 -12.33 -15.15 0.06
CA VAL A 301 -12.50 -13.72 -0.20
C VAL A 301 -12.34 -13.51 -1.70
N PRO A 302 -13.38 -13.02 -2.43
CA PRO A 302 -13.32 -12.86 -3.87
C PRO A 302 -12.12 -12.00 -4.27
N CYS A 303 -11.45 -12.41 -5.35
CA CYS A 303 -10.23 -11.79 -5.82
C CYS A 303 -10.56 -10.82 -6.91
N ALA A 304 -10.14 -9.57 -6.70
CA ALA A 304 -9.89 -8.70 -7.81
C ALA A 304 -9.04 -9.45 -8.83
N THR A 305 -9.65 -9.71 -9.97
CA THR A 305 -9.02 -10.39 -11.09
C THR A 305 -8.09 -9.40 -11.79
N ALA A 306 -7.19 -9.88 -12.66
CA ALA A 306 -6.41 -8.96 -13.50
C ALA A 306 -7.33 -8.02 -14.30
N THR A 307 -8.54 -8.49 -14.62
CA THR A 307 -9.61 -7.74 -15.28
C THR A 307 -10.10 -6.56 -14.46
N GLU A 308 -10.27 -6.70 -13.13
CA GLU A 308 -10.67 -5.57 -12.28
C GLU A 308 -9.60 -4.48 -12.19
N LEU A 309 -8.32 -4.87 -12.13
CA LEU A 309 -7.21 -3.92 -12.15
C LEU A 309 -7.13 -3.19 -13.50
N LEU A 310 -7.32 -3.92 -14.61
CA LEU A 310 -7.38 -3.33 -15.95
C LEU A 310 -8.55 -2.37 -16.07
N LEU A 311 -9.74 -2.78 -15.63
CA LEU A 311 -10.93 -1.93 -15.63
C LEU A 311 -10.71 -0.66 -14.80
N PHE A 312 -10.13 -0.77 -13.62
CA PHE A 312 -9.77 0.38 -12.80
C PHE A 312 -8.79 1.30 -13.52
N ALA A 313 -7.73 0.76 -14.12
CA ALA A 313 -6.74 1.55 -14.84
C ALA A 313 -7.36 2.32 -16.01
N VAL A 314 -8.31 1.72 -16.71
CA VAL A 314 -9.04 2.37 -17.80
C VAL A 314 -10.01 3.42 -17.27
N LEU A 315 -10.77 3.12 -16.20
CA LEU A 315 -11.67 4.10 -15.57
C LEU A 315 -10.91 5.31 -15.01
N ALA A 316 -9.74 5.08 -14.42
CA ALA A 316 -8.86 6.15 -13.94
C ALA A 316 -8.39 7.04 -15.10
N TRP A 317 -8.10 6.46 -16.27
CA TRP A 317 -7.74 7.21 -17.48
C TRP A 317 -8.89 8.11 -17.94
N GLN A 318 -10.09 7.55 -18.04
CA GLN A 318 -11.29 8.30 -18.45
C GLN A 318 -11.63 9.42 -17.45
N ALA A 319 -11.59 9.14 -16.14
CA ALA A 319 -11.83 10.13 -15.11
C ALA A 319 -10.82 11.29 -15.18
N ALA A 320 -9.54 10.99 -15.37
CA ALA A 320 -8.49 12.01 -15.51
C ALA A 320 -8.72 12.91 -16.73
N ARG A 321 -9.10 12.32 -17.88
CA ARG A 321 -9.47 13.08 -19.09
C ARG A 321 -10.66 13.99 -18.84
N THR A 322 -11.75 13.45 -18.30
CA THR A 322 -12.99 14.20 -18.04
C THR A 322 -12.76 15.38 -17.11
N VAL A 323 -12.03 15.20 -16.01
CA VAL A 323 -11.72 16.29 -15.07
C VAL A 323 -10.94 17.41 -15.75
N VAL A 324 -9.94 17.09 -16.57
CA VAL A 324 -9.13 18.10 -17.27
C VAL A 324 -9.95 18.86 -18.31
N VAL A 325 -10.85 18.18 -19.03
CA VAL A 325 -11.77 18.84 -19.97
C VAL A 325 -12.73 19.77 -19.23
N LEU A 326 -13.31 19.33 -18.11
CA LEU A 326 -14.24 20.14 -17.31
C LEU A 326 -13.57 21.38 -16.71
N LEU A 327 -12.34 21.25 -16.20
CA LEU A 327 -11.59 22.36 -15.61
C LEU A 327 -11.15 23.43 -16.62
N ARG A 328 -11.29 23.16 -17.93
CA ARG A 328 -10.96 24.11 -19.00
C ARG A 328 -12.17 24.74 -19.68
N GLY A 329 -13.32 24.09 -19.57
CA GLY A 329 -14.58 24.64 -20.06
C GLY A 329 -15.23 25.63 -19.10
N ALA A 330 -14.76 25.71 -17.85
CA ALA A 330 -15.18 26.64 -16.81
C ALA A 330 -14.19 27.82 -16.72
#